data_AF-A0A010QQ73-F1
#
_entry.id   AF-A0A010QQ73-F1
#
_cell.length_a   1.000
_cell.length_b   1.000
_cell.length_c   1.000
_cell.angle_alpha   90.00
_cell.angle_beta   90.00
_cell.angle_gamma   90.00
#
_symmetry.space_group_name_H-M   'P 1'
#
loop_
_entity.id
_entity.type
_entity.pdbx_description
1 polymer ?
#
loop_
_entity_poly.entity_id
_entity_poly.type
_entity_poly.pdbx_seq_one_letter_code
_entity_poly.pdbx_strand_id
1 'polypeptide(L)'
;MSSLWDTLSGRKSSQKDVGASQSSPAPEPTTTFQNTPAQFDPSAGSGVESFLQSSSFADPAQLHPLSGLNKDTLEYLSLEDAALADVPGQSALPSRGFTDDLCYGTGVTYLAALSIGGAWGLQEGLRRSANQPPKLRLNSVLNAVTRRGPFLGNSAGVVAITYNFFNAGIGYFRGKHDSANTILAGAFSGMVFKSTRGVRPMLISGGVVASVAGAWAVVRSTFFSAPEPITSEHATL
;
A
#
# COMPACT_ATOMS: atom_id res chain seq x y z
N MET A 1 -14.77 17.95 -28.52
CA MET A 1 -14.23 17.11 -27.42
C MET A 1 -12.82 17.60 -27.12
N SER A 2 -12.65 18.50 -26.15
CA SER A 2 -11.37 19.20 -25.93
C SER A 2 -11.24 19.87 -24.55
N SER A 3 -11.97 19.41 -23.52
CA SER A 3 -11.94 20.04 -22.17
C SER A 3 -11.09 19.30 -21.13
N LEU A 4 -10.38 18.22 -21.51
CA LEU A 4 -9.51 17.45 -20.61
C LEU A 4 -8.07 17.99 -20.51
N TRP A 5 -7.69 18.92 -21.39
CA TRP A 5 -6.33 19.47 -21.42
C TRP A 5 -6.20 20.80 -20.65
N ASP A 6 -7.28 21.59 -20.59
CA ASP A 6 -7.33 22.82 -19.78
C ASP A 6 -7.34 22.54 -18.26
N THR A 7 -7.90 21.41 -17.82
CA THR A 7 -7.88 21.02 -16.40
C THR A 7 -6.52 20.52 -15.92
N LEU A 8 -5.60 20.14 -16.82
CA LEU A 8 -4.25 19.68 -16.47
C LEU A 8 -3.20 20.81 -16.45
N SER A 9 -3.44 21.90 -17.17
CA SER A 9 -2.42 22.94 -17.43
C SER A 9 -2.49 24.19 -16.53
N GLY A 10 -3.36 24.21 -15.52
CA GLY A 10 -3.22 25.06 -14.34
C GLY A 10 -3.20 26.58 -14.57
N ARG A 11 -3.97 27.11 -15.55
CA ARG A 11 -4.10 28.56 -15.77
C ARG A 11 -5.33 29.14 -15.06
N LYS A 12 -5.11 30.12 -14.17
CA LYS A 12 -6.16 30.85 -13.44
C LYS A 12 -6.07 32.36 -13.65
N SER A 13 -7.14 32.95 -14.18
CA SER A 13 -7.54 34.36 -14.05
C SER A 13 -9.02 34.47 -14.46
N SER A 14 -9.96 34.74 -13.55
CA SER A 14 -10.50 36.10 -13.26
C SER A 14 -11.14 36.76 -14.50
N GLN A 15 -12.38 37.26 -14.52
CA GLN A 15 -13.08 38.03 -13.47
C GLN A 15 -14.58 38.28 -13.79
N LYS A 16 -15.43 38.43 -12.75
CA LYS A 16 -16.72 39.19 -12.63
C LYS A 16 -17.92 39.05 -13.61
N ASP A 17 -19.04 38.55 -13.05
CA ASP A 17 -20.30 39.27 -12.73
C ASP A 17 -20.99 40.24 -13.72
N VAL A 18 -22.12 39.78 -14.30
CA VAL A 18 -23.48 40.41 -14.45
C VAL A 18 -24.50 39.25 -14.68
N GLY A 19 -25.78 39.21 -14.26
CA GLY A 19 -26.58 40.05 -13.34
C GLY A 19 -28.12 39.92 -13.57
N ALA A 20 -28.93 40.32 -12.57
CA ALA A 20 -30.38 40.66 -12.61
C ALA A 20 -31.49 39.60 -12.96
N SER A 21 -32.05 38.97 -11.91
CA SER A 21 -33.44 39.13 -11.38
C SER A 21 -34.76 38.87 -12.17
N GLN A 22 -35.77 38.38 -11.38
CA GLN A 22 -37.26 38.37 -11.56
C GLN A 22 -37.90 37.28 -12.45
N SER A 23 -39.09 36.69 -12.16
CA SER A 23 -40.12 36.89 -11.10
C SER A 23 -41.00 35.64 -10.81
N SER A 24 -41.61 35.56 -9.61
CA SER A 24 -42.62 34.57 -9.13
C SER A 24 -44.03 34.76 -9.77
N PRO A 25 -45.13 33.98 -9.50
CA PRO A 25 -45.59 33.34 -8.23
C PRO A 25 -46.04 31.84 -8.43
N ALA A 26 -46.68 31.08 -7.52
CA ALA A 26 -47.18 31.27 -6.14
C ALA A 26 -47.10 29.92 -5.37
N PRO A 27 -46.96 29.91 -4.02
CA PRO A 27 -47.08 28.69 -3.22
C PRO A 27 -48.48 28.51 -2.63
N GLU A 28 -49.10 27.33 -2.80
CA GLU A 28 -50.20 26.88 -1.93
C GLU A 28 -49.62 26.02 -0.79
N PRO A 29 -49.60 26.52 0.47
CA PRO A 29 -49.11 25.72 1.59
C PRO A 29 -50.20 24.75 2.07
N THR A 30 -50.19 23.52 1.57
CA THR A 30 -50.94 22.45 2.24
C THR A 30 -50.27 22.15 3.59
N THR A 31 -50.90 22.63 4.65
CA THR A 31 -50.41 22.52 6.02
C THR A 31 -50.46 21.08 6.52
N THR A 32 -49.30 20.46 6.77
CA THR A 32 -49.17 19.38 7.75
C THR A 32 -47.81 19.49 8.44
N PHE A 33 -47.67 20.53 9.28
CA PHE A 33 -46.75 20.47 10.41
C PHE A 33 -47.53 19.96 11.61
N GLN A 34 -47.36 18.67 11.91
CA GLN A 34 -47.80 18.09 13.17
C GLN A 34 -46.85 18.57 14.27
N ASN A 35 -47.07 19.78 14.76
CA ASN A 35 -46.37 20.32 15.92
C ASN A 35 -47.35 20.58 17.06
N THR A 36 -47.12 19.87 18.16
CA THR A 36 -47.79 20.02 19.46
C THR A 36 -47.84 21.50 19.86
N PRO A 37 -48.92 22.00 20.49
CA PRO A 37 -48.94 23.38 20.97
C PRO A 37 -47.86 23.60 22.04
N ALA A 38 -46.71 24.15 21.62
CA ALA A 38 -45.74 24.71 22.53
C ALA A 38 -46.39 25.94 23.20
N GLN A 39 -46.71 25.78 24.48
CA GLN A 39 -47.34 26.80 25.30
C GLN A 39 -46.52 28.09 25.28
N PHE A 40 -47.10 29.15 24.71
CA PHE A 40 -46.49 30.49 24.71
C PHE A 40 -46.54 31.05 26.13
N ASP A 41 -45.40 31.05 26.82
CA ASP A 41 -45.25 31.68 28.13
C ASP A 41 -44.68 33.10 27.98
N PRO A 42 -45.47 34.17 28.20
CA PRO A 42 -44.99 35.55 28.11
C PRO A 42 -43.96 35.91 29.19
N SER A 43 -43.71 35.04 30.19
CA SER A 43 -42.68 35.20 31.21
C SER A 43 -41.25 35.03 30.66
N ALA A 44 -41.08 34.35 29.52
CA ALA A 44 -39.77 34.10 28.91
C ALA A 44 -39.24 35.30 28.06
N GLY A 45 -40.00 36.39 27.95
CA GLY A 45 -39.72 37.52 27.05
C GLY A 45 -38.92 38.69 27.65
N SER A 46 -38.48 38.62 28.90
CA SER A 46 -37.83 39.74 29.60
C SER A 46 -36.30 39.66 29.61
N GLY A 47 -35.67 39.77 28.43
CA GLY A 47 -34.21 39.80 28.32
C GLY A 47 -33.72 40.23 26.94
N VAL A 48 -33.23 41.48 26.82
CA VAL A 48 -32.57 41.97 25.59
C VAL A 48 -31.32 41.14 25.28
N GLU A 49 -30.70 40.58 26.32
CA GLU A 49 -29.56 39.66 26.27
C GLU A 49 -29.82 38.38 25.46
N SER A 50 -31.05 37.85 25.44
CA SER A 50 -31.43 36.70 24.59
C SER A 50 -31.28 37.03 23.09
N PHE A 51 -31.75 38.21 22.68
CA PHE A 51 -31.63 38.72 21.31
C PHE A 51 -30.18 39.09 20.92
N LEU A 52 -29.34 39.42 21.90
CA LEU A 52 -27.91 39.69 21.66
C LEU A 52 -27.09 38.40 21.58
N GLN A 53 -27.39 37.40 22.42
CA GLN A 53 -26.67 36.12 22.48
C GLN A 53 -26.99 35.19 21.31
N SER A 54 -28.18 35.25 20.70
CA SER A 54 -28.54 34.45 19.51
C SER A 54 -27.86 34.92 18.21
N SER A 55 -26.75 35.65 18.31
CA SER A 55 -26.03 36.20 17.17
C SER A 55 -24.94 35.23 16.69
N SER A 56 -25.28 34.36 15.74
CA SER A 56 -24.28 33.63 14.92
C SER A 56 -23.38 34.57 14.07
N PHE A 57 -23.58 35.88 14.20
CA PHE A 57 -22.82 36.98 13.60
C PHE A 57 -21.87 37.69 14.59
N ALA A 58 -21.89 37.35 15.88
CA ALA A 58 -21.13 38.07 16.92
C ALA A 58 -19.63 37.72 16.98
N ASP A 59 -19.20 36.67 16.28
CA ASP A 59 -17.78 36.32 16.14
C ASP A 59 -17.23 36.84 14.80
N PRO A 60 -16.50 37.98 14.78
CA PRO A 60 -15.96 38.54 13.54
C PRO A 60 -14.89 37.64 12.90
N ALA A 61 -14.31 36.67 13.62
CA ALA A 61 -13.38 35.72 13.05
C ALA A 61 -14.08 34.71 12.11
N GLN A 62 -15.39 34.48 12.28
CA GLN A 62 -16.17 33.58 11.41
C GLN A 62 -16.68 34.25 10.13
N LEU A 63 -16.74 35.59 10.10
CA LEU A 63 -17.18 36.37 8.95
C LEU A 63 -16.06 36.65 7.92
N HIS A 64 -14.79 36.40 8.28
CA HIS A 64 -13.69 36.53 7.33
C HIS A 64 -13.72 35.36 6.33
N PRO A 65 -13.48 35.56 5.01
CA PRO A 65 -13.54 34.49 3.98
C PRO A 65 -12.46 33.40 4.11
N LEU A 66 -11.71 33.37 5.20
CA LEU A 66 -10.77 32.30 5.58
C LEU A 66 -11.26 31.49 6.80
N SER A 67 -12.47 31.74 7.32
CA SER A 67 -13.05 31.02 8.45
C SER A 67 -13.33 29.53 8.13
N GLY A 68 -13.53 29.19 6.86
CA GLY A 68 -13.64 27.81 6.37
C GLY A 68 -12.30 27.06 6.28
N LEU A 69 -11.15 27.74 6.13
CA LEU A 69 -9.85 27.06 5.96
C LEU A 69 -9.51 26.17 7.17
N ASN A 70 -9.84 26.60 8.39
CA ASN A 70 -9.60 25.83 9.61
C ASN A 70 -10.59 24.68 9.83
N LYS A 71 -11.60 24.52 8.97
CA LYS A 71 -12.54 23.40 9.00
C LYS A 71 -12.20 22.43 7.88
N ASP A 72 -12.25 22.88 6.63
CA ASP A 72 -12.07 21.98 5.48
C ASP A 72 -10.65 21.41 5.38
N THR A 73 -9.60 22.15 5.77
CA THR A 73 -8.22 21.62 5.72
C THR A 73 -7.86 20.76 6.94
N LEU A 74 -8.43 21.05 8.12
CA LEU A 74 -8.31 20.16 9.28
C LEU A 74 -9.15 18.89 9.08
N GLU A 75 -10.35 19.01 8.50
CA GLU A 75 -11.19 17.88 8.16
C GLU A 75 -10.49 17.01 7.11
N TYR A 76 -9.87 17.58 6.06
CA TYR A 76 -9.09 16.80 5.10
C TYR A 76 -7.85 16.14 5.73
N LEU A 77 -7.10 16.84 6.57
CA LEU A 77 -5.95 16.25 7.30
C LEU A 77 -6.39 15.17 8.30
N SER A 78 -7.55 15.34 8.95
CA SER A 78 -8.12 14.34 9.86
C SER A 78 -8.82 13.19 9.13
N LEU A 79 -9.34 13.39 7.91
CA LEU A 79 -9.84 12.32 7.04
C LEU A 79 -8.69 11.53 6.45
N GLU A 80 -7.57 12.17 6.10
CA GLU A 80 -6.36 11.47 5.65
C GLU A 80 -5.78 10.65 6.83
N ASP A 81 -5.68 11.22 8.04
CA ASP A 81 -5.24 10.52 9.24
C ASP A 81 -6.23 9.41 9.68
N ALA A 82 -7.55 9.65 9.58
CA ALA A 82 -8.58 8.65 9.84
C ALA A 82 -8.65 7.55 8.76
N ALA A 83 -8.40 7.86 7.49
CA ALA A 83 -8.30 6.87 6.41
C ALA A 83 -7.00 6.05 6.51
N LEU A 84 -5.96 6.60 7.13
CA LEU A 84 -4.75 5.87 7.53
C LEU A 84 -4.97 5.03 8.81
N ALA A 85 -5.88 5.46 9.71
CA ALA A 85 -6.18 4.78 10.97
C ALA A 85 -7.30 3.72 10.90
N ASP A 86 -8.28 3.87 10.00
CA ASP A 86 -9.42 2.95 9.80
C ASP A 86 -9.14 1.84 8.78
N VAL A 87 -7.86 1.55 8.51
CA VAL A 87 -7.49 0.26 7.91
C VAL A 87 -7.49 -0.78 9.02
N PRO A 88 -8.42 -1.78 9.03
CA PRO A 88 -8.54 -2.73 10.12
C PRO A 88 -7.36 -3.72 10.13
N GLY A 89 -6.27 -3.32 10.79
CA GLY A 89 -5.04 -4.09 10.81
C GLY A 89 -3.89 -3.31 11.45
N GLN A 90 -3.97 -3.07 12.77
CA GLN A 90 -2.88 -2.43 13.50
C GLN A 90 -1.58 -3.25 13.36
N SER A 91 -0.64 -2.68 12.63
CA SER A 91 0.77 -3.05 12.57
C SER A 91 1.53 -1.77 12.28
N ALA A 92 2.65 -1.52 12.97
CA ALA A 92 3.35 -0.24 12.97
C ALA A 92 4.12 0.09 11.67
N LEU A 93 3.67 -0.45 10.54
CA LEU A 93 4.13 -0.18 9.19
C LEU A 93 2.87 -0.02 8.32
N PRO A 94 2.78 1.03 7.47
CA PRO A 94 1.70 1.15 6.49
C PRO A 94 1.53 -0.15 5.71
N SER A 95 0.29 -0.49 5.32
CA SER A 95 -0.03 -1.73 4.61
C SER A 95 1.01 -1.97 3.51
N ARG A 96 1.83 -3.02 3.67
CA ARG A 96 2.98 -3.25 2.78
C ARG A 96 2.46 -3.51 1.38
N GLY A 97 2.45 -2.46 0.57
CA GLY A 97 1.88 -2.51 -0.76
C GLY A 97 2.68 -3.46 -1.64
N PHE A 98 2.10 -3.85 -2.76
CA PHE A 98 2.80 -4.61 -3.81
C PHE A 98 4.19 -4.01 -4.12
N THR A 99 4.28 -2.68 -4.20
CA THR A 99 5.53 -1.93 -4.43
C THR A 99 6.55 -2.06 -3.29
N ASP A 100 6.12 -2.23 -2.04
CA ASP A 100 6.99 -2.43 -0.87
C ASP A 100 7.64 -3.82 -0.90
N ASP A 101 6.82 -4.87 -1.09
CA ASP A 101 7.29 -6.24 -1.26
C ASP A 101 8.16 -6.41 -2.52
N LEU A 102 7.89 -5.65 -3.57
CA LEU A 102 8.78 -5.56 -4.73
C LEU A 102 10.10 -4.87 -4.36
N CYS A 103 10.08 -3.64 -3.84
CA CYS A 103 11.30 -2.87 -3.60
C CYS A 103 12.20 -3.56 -2.56
N TYR A 104 11.67 -3.80 -1.36
CA TYR A 104 12.44 -4.38 -0.26
C TYR A 104 12.64 -5.90 -0.44
N GLY A 105 11.62 -6.65 -0.85
CA GLY A 105 11.76 -8.10 -1.05
C GLY A 105 12.73 -8.45 -2.17
N THR A 106 12.65 -7.77 -3.32
CA THR A 106 13.57 -8.03 -4.44
C THR A 106 14.94 -7.40 -4.24
N GLY A 107 15.02 -6.23 -3.60
CA GLY A 107 16.29 -5.58 -3.24
C GLY A 107 17.10 -6.41 -2.23
N VAL A 108 16.47 -6.88 -1.15
CA VAL A 108 17.14 -7.73 -0.14
C VAL A 108 17.55 -9.08 -0.72
N THR A 109 16.71 -9.74 -1.51
CA THR A 109 17.08 -11.01 -2.15
C THR A 109 18.20 -10.84 -3.19
N TYR A 110 18.18 -9.75 -3.97
CA TYR A 110 19.28 -9.40 -4.88
C TYR A 110 20.60 -9.18 -4.14
N LEU A 111 20.61 -8.36 -3.08
CA LEU A 111 21.83 -8.07 -2.30
C LEU A 111 22.32 -9.28 -1.52
N ALA A 112 21.44 -10.11 -0.98
CA ALA A 112 21.81 -11.38 -0.33
C ALA A 112 22.45 -12.35 -1.33
N ALA A 113 21.83 -12.54 -2.50
CA ALA A 113 22.37 -13.40 -3.56
C ALA A 113 23.69 -12.86 -4.15
N LEU A 114 23.82 -11.54 -4.30
CA LEU A 114 25.08 -10.89 -4.70
C LEU A 114 26.17 -11.10 -3.65
N SER A 115 25.85 -10.97 -2.37
CA SER A 115 26.79 -11.19 -1.26
C SER A 115 27.27 -12.65 -1.20
N ILE A 116 26.36 -13.62 -1.30
CA ILE A 116 26.69 -15.05 -1.33
C ILE A 116 27.50 -15.39 -2.59
N GLY A 117 27.09 -14.90 -3.76
CA GLY A 117 27.80 -15.14 -5.03
C GLY A 117 29.17 -14.45 -5.07
N GLY A 118 29.30 -13.31 -4.41
CA GLY A 118 30.55 -12.57 -4.21
C GLY A 118 31.49 -13.32 -3.26
N ALA A 119 31.00 -13.80 -2.12
CA ALA A 119 31.77 -14.62 -1.18
C ALA A 119 32.24 -15.94 -1.83
N TRP A 120 31.37 -16.62 -2.58
CA TRP A 120 31.75 -17.79 -3.38
C TRP A 120 32.83 -17.42 -4.42
N GLY A 121 32.66 -16.31 -5.13
CA GLY A 121 33.63 -15.81 -6.10
C GLY A 121 34.98 -15.47 -5.48
N LEU A 122 34.99 -14.92 -4.27
CA LEU A 122 36.18 -14.60 -3.49
C LEU A 122 36.90 -15.89 -3.05
N GLN A 123 36.19 -16.84 -2.45
CA GLN A 123 36.76 -18.13 -2.03
C GLN A 123 37.37 -18.87 -3.23
N GLU A 124 36.63 -18.95 -4.34
CA GLU A 124 37.06 -19.65 -5.55
C GLU A 124 38.21 -18.92 -6.26
N GLY A 125 38.23 -17.58 -6.24
CA GLY A 125 39.35 -16.78 -6.73
C GLY A 125 40.62 -16.92 -5.90
N LEU A 126 40.49 -16.99 -4.57
CA LEU A 126 41.61 -17.23 -3.66
C LEU A 126 42.18 -18.64 -3.84
N ARG A 127 41.32 -19.67 -3.93
CA ARG A 127 41.74 -21.06 -4.15
C ARG A 127 42.44 -21.25 -5.49
N ARG A 128 41.93 -20.65 -6.58
CA ARG A 128 42.58 -20.71 -7.91
C ARG A 128 43.92 -19.98 -8.00
N SER A 129 44.11 -18.95 -7.18
CA SER A 129 45.27 -18.06 -7.27
C SER A 129 46.33 -18.30 -6.18
N ALA A 130 46.18 -19.33 -5.33
CA ALA A 130 47.05 -19.58 -4.17
C ALA A 130 48.57 -19.50 -4.47
N ASN A 131 48.99 -20.02 -5.63
CA ASN A 131 50.40 -20.09 -6.05
C ASN A 131 50.91 -18.88 -6.85
N GLN A 132 50.11 -17.82 -7.01
CA GLN A 132 50.47 -16.63 -7.80
C GLN A 132 51.04 -15.49 -6.92
N PRO A 133 51.81 -14.54 -7.46
CA PRO A 133 52.23 -13.36 -6.70
C PRO A 133 51.02 -12.46 -6.36
N PRO A 134 51.05 -11.72 -5.24
CA PRO A 134 49.86 -11.06 -4.67
C PRO A 134 49.15 -10.09 -5.62
N LYS A 135 49.89 -9.40 -6.50
CA LYS A 135 49.31 -8.48 -7.50
C LYS A 135 48.43 -9.20 -8.54
N LEU A 136 48.86 -10.38 -9.01
CA LEU A 136 48.09 -11.22 -9.94
C LEU A 136 46.94 -11.94 -9.21
N ARG A 137 47.13 -12.31 -7.95
CA ARG A 137 46.07 -12.89 -7.09
C ARG A 137 44.87 -11.95 -6.97
N LEU A 138 45.08 -10.68 -6.67
CA LEU A 138 44.00 -9.70 -6.54
C LEU A 138 43.18 -9.57 -7.83
N ASN A 139 43.82 -9.57 -9.00
CA ASN A 139 43.09 -9.52 -10.28
C ASN A 139 42.23 -10.78 -10.50
N SER A 140 42.81 -11.97 -10.26
CA SER A 140 42.08 -13.26 -10.37
C SER A 140 40.91 -13.37 -9.38
N VAL A 141 41.10 -12.91 -8.14
CA VAL A 141 40.05 -12.83 -7.12
C VAL A 141 38.95 -11.87 -7.55
N LEU A 142 39.30 -10.65 -7.95
CA LEU A 142 38.33 -9.63 -8.35
C LEU A 142 37.49 -10.11 -9.54
N ASN A 143 38.12 -10.67 -10.58
CA ASN A 143 37.43 -11.26 -11.73
C ASN A 143 36.53 -12.46 -11.34
N ALA A 144 36.95 -13.27 -10.37
CA ALA A 144 36.12 -14.38 -9.87
C ALA A 144 34.89 -13.88 -9.08
N VAL A 145 35.02 -12.79 -8.32
CA VAL A 145 33.94 -12.10 -7.59
C VAL A 145 32.98 -11.44 -8.57
N THR A 146 33.45 -10.60 -9.48
CA THR A 146 32.62 -9.85 -10.44
C THR A 146 31.94 -10.74 -11.47
N ARG A 147 32.44 -11.96 -11.73
CA ARG A 147 31.75 -12.95 -12.56
C ARG A 147 30.64 -13.71 -11.82
N ARG A 148 30.77 -13.94 -10.51
CA ARG A 148 29.86 -14.82 -9.75
C ARG A 148 28.81 -14.08 -8.93
N GLY A 149 29.16 -12.93 -8.33
CA GLY A 149 28.23 -12.07 -7.59
C GLY A 149 27.06 -11.60 -8.46
N PRO A 150 27.30 -10.82 -9.53
CA PRO A 150 26.26 -10.34 -10.44
C PRO A 150 25.47 -11.45 -11.13
N PHE A 151 26.11 -12.59 -11.47
CA PHE A 151 25.41 -13.72 -12.07
C PHE A 151 24.34 -14.30 -11.13
N LEU A 152 24.69 -14.49 -9.85
CA LEU A 152 23.76 -15.01 -8.84
C LEU A 152 22.73 -13.95 -8.42
N GLY A 153 23.16 -12.70 -8.21
CA GLY A 153 22.31 -11.55 -7.91
C GLY A 153 21.24 -11.32 -8.97
N ASN A 154 21.63 -11.10 -10.23
CA ASN A 154 20.70 -10.86 -11.35
C ASN A 154 19.70 -12.02 -11.50
N SER A 155 20.17 -13.27 -11.35
CA SER A 155 19.30 -14.45 -11.43
C SER A 155 18.26 -14.48 -10.30
N ALA A 156 18.69 -14.25 -9.05
CA ALA A 156 17.81 -14.24 -7.90
C ALA A 156 16.81 -13.08 -7.93
N GLY A 157 17.25 -11.89 -8.32
CA GLY A 157 16.39 -10.71 -8.44
C GLY A 157 15.24 -10.91 -9.43
N VAL A 158 15.52 -11.48 -10.62
CA VAL A 158 14.47 -11.79 -11.61
C VAL A 158 13.47 -12.82 -11.07
N VAL A 159 13.94 -13.88 -10.39
CA VAL A 159 13.08 -14.88 -9.75
C VAL A 159 12.24 -14.26 -8.63
N ALA A 160 12.79 -13.34 -7.84
CA ALA A 160 12.07 -12.64 -6.77
C ALA A 160 10.98 -11.69 -7.32
N ILE A 161 11.29 -10.88 -8.34
CA ILE A 161 10.31 -10.01 -9.01
C ILE A 161 9.16 -10.86 -9.58
N THR A 162 9.50 -11.94 -10.27
CA THR A 162 8.52 -12.83 -10.91
C THR A 162 7.68 -13.59 -9.87
N TYR A 163 8.29 -14.00 -8.76
CA TYR A 163 7.58 -14.61 -7.62
C TYR A 163 6.57 -13.64 -7.01
N ASN A 164 6.97 -12.40 -6.71
CA ASN A 164 6.08 -11.40 -6.13
C ASN A 164 4.93 -11.04 -7.08
N PHE A 165 5.19 -10.95 -8.39
CA PHE A 165 4.15 -10.74 -9.40
C PHE A 165 3.10 -11.87 -9.40
N PHE A 166 3.53 -13.14 -9.38
CA PHE A 166 2.59 -14.26 -9.29
C PHE A 166 1.88 -14.36 -7.93
N ASN A 167 2.59 -14.14 -6.82
CA ASN A 167 2.02 -14.17 -5.48
C ASN A 167 0.93 -13.10 -5.29
N ALA A 168 1.18 -11.87 -5.75
CA ALA A 168 0.22 -10.78 -5.72
C ALA A 168 -0.94 -11.01 -6.70
N GLY A 169 -0.66 -11.47 -7.92
CA GLY A 169 -1.71 -11.78 -8.91
C GLY A 169 -2.67 -12.86 -8.41
N ILE A 170 -2.17 -13.98 -7.88
CA ILE A 170 -3.02 -15.04 -7.34
C ILE A 170 -3.69 -14.59 -6.04
N GLY A 171 -3.02 -13.77 -5.21
CA GLY A 171 -3.61 -13.14 -4.03
C GLY A 171 -4.83 -12.28 -4.38
N TYR A 172 -4.73 -11.45 -5.43
CA TYR A 172 -5.83 -10.63 -5.94
C TYR A 172 -7.02 -11.47 -6.45
N PHE A 173 -6.75 -12.58 -7.16
CA PHE A 173 -7.81 -13.46 -7.67
C PHE A 173 -8.44 -14.38 -6.61
N ARG A 174 -7.76 -14.68 -5.50
CA ARG A 174 -8.20 -15.68 -4.50
C ARG A 174 -8.57 -15.09 -3.13
N GLY A 175 -8.12 -13.87 -2.81
CA GLY A 175 -8.34 -13.22 -1.51
C GLY A 175 -7.68 -13.89 -0.30
N LYS A 176 -6.79 -14.89 -0.51
CA LYS A 176 -6.11 -15.64 0.56
C LYS A 176 -4.65 -15.94 0.21
N HIS A 177 -3.78 -15.89 1.23
CA HIS A 177 -2.34 -16.15 1.13
C HIS A 177 -1.97 -17.49 1.80
N ASP A 178 -2.43 -18.60 1.21
CA ASP A 178 -2.13 -19.94 1.70
C ASP A 178 -0.73 -20.43 1.29
N SER A 179 -0.17 -21.39 2.05
CA SER A 179 1.09 -22.07 1.72
C SER A 179 1.10 -22.73 0.34
N ALA A 180 -0.06 -23.17 -0.16
CA ALA A 180 -0.18 -23.69 -1.53
C ALA A 180 0.04 -22.60 -2.59
N ASN A 181 -0.36 -21.35 -2.32
CA ASN A 181 -0.17 -20.24 -3.24
C ASN A 181 1.32 -19.87 -3.38
N THR A 182 2.06 -19.81 -2.27
CA THR A 182 3.51 -19.50 -2.31
C THR A 182 4.31 -20.60 -3.01
N ILE A 183 3.96 -21.87 -2.83
CA ILE A 183 4.58 -22.99 -3.56
C ILE A 183 4.28 -22.90 -5.07
N LEU A 184 3.04 -22.60 -5.46
CA LEU A 184 2.66 -22.44 -6.87
C LEU A 184 3.33 -21.22 -7.52
N ALA A 185 3.33 -20.06 -6.86
CA ALA A 185 4.02 -18.86 -7.32
C ALA A 185 5.54 -19.10 -7.46
N GLY A 186 6.14 -19.85 -6.53
CA GLY A 186 7.53 -20.31 -6.62
C GLY A 186 7.77 -21.21 -7.83
N ALA A 187 6.88 -22.19 -8.06
CA ALA A 187 6.95 -23.08 -9.22
C ALA A 187 6.87 -22.30 -10.54
N PHE A 188 5.89 -21.40 -10.69
CA PHE A 188 5.73 -20.57 -11.88
C PHE A 188 6.90 -19.62 -12.11
N SER A 189 7.41 -18.96 -11.06
CA SER A 189 8.60 -18.11 -11.17
C SER A 189 9.84 -18.91 -11.63
N GLY A 190 10.08 -20.08 -11.02
CA GLY A 190 11.16 -20.98 -11.40
C GLY A 190 11.02 -21.49 -12.84
N MET A 191 9.81 -21.81 -13.29
CA MET A 191 9.54 -22.20 -14.68
C MET A 191 9.80 -21.05 -15.67
N VAL A 192 9.26 -19.86 -15.42
CA VAL A 192 9.44 -18.68 -16.28
C VAL A 192 10.92 -18.34 -16.44
N PHE A 193 11.71 -18.36 -15.35
CA PHE A 193 13.14 -18.06 -15.37
C PHE A 193 13.98 -18.93 -16.33
N LYS A 194 13.53 -20.16 -16.64
CA LYS A 194 14.26 -21.10 -17.52
C LYS A 194 13.49 -21.55 -18.76
N SER A 195 12.30 -21.02 -18.99
CA SER A 195 11.43 -21.28 -20.16
C SER A 195 12.19 -21.23 -21.50
N THR A 196 13.04 -20.22 -21.69
CA THR A 196 13.84 -20.02 -22.93
C THR A 196 14.90 -21.08 -23.22
N ARG A 197 15.11 -22.05 -22.32
CA ARG A 197 16.05 -23.18 -22.50
C ARG A 197 15.34 -24.53 -22.73
N GLY A 198 14.01 -24.52 -22.87
CA GLY A 198 13.19 -25.69 -23.17
C GLY A 198 12.50 -26.31 -21.95
N VAL A 199 11.60 -27.25 -22.21
CA VAL A 199 10.68 -27.82 -21.21
C VAL A 199 11.37 -28.56 -20.06
N ARG A 200 12.49 -29.26 -20.32
CA ARG A 200 13.24 -29.97 -19.28
C ARG A 200 13.85 -29.02 -18.23
N PRO A 201 14.68 -28.03 -18.60
CA PRO A 201 15.23 -27.10 -17.60
C PRO A 201 14.14 -26.21 -16.97
N MET A 202 13.06 -25.89 -17.67
CA MET A 202 11.89 -25.19 -17.11
C MET A 202 11.25 -25.97 -15.95
N LEU A 203 10.96 -27.27 -16.13
CA LEU A 203 10.39 -28.10 -15.06
C LEU A 203 11.37 -28.30 -13.90
N ILE A 204 12.66 -28.48 -14.19
CA ILE A 204 13.70 -28.64 -13.15
C ILE A 204 13.83 -27.37 -12.31
N SER A 205 13.90 -26.17 -12.91
CA SER A 205 14.00 -24.92 -12.14
C SER A 205 12.72 -24.60 -11.40
N GLY A 206 11.55 -24.89 -11.99
CA GLY A 206 10.25 -24.84 -11.31
C GLY A 206 10.23 -25.70 -10.05
N GLY A 207 10.60 -26.98 -10.17
CA GLY A 207 10.66 -27.92 -9.04
C GLY A 207 11.64 -27.50 -7.96
N VAL A 208 12.82 -26.98 -8.32
CA VAL A 208 13.79 -26.47 -7.34
C VAL A 208 13.22 -25.28 -6.55
N VAL A 209 12.68 -24.25 -7.22
CA VAL A 209 12.12 -23.08 -6.52
C VAL A 209 10.89 -23.46 -5.70
N ALA A 210 10.02 -24.35 -6.21
CA ALA A 210 8.87 -24.89 -5.48
C ALA A 210 9.30 -25.66 -4.22
N SER A 211 10.37 -26.45 -4.28
CA SER A 211 10.89 -27.19 -3.12
C SER A 211 11.44 -26.26 -2.03
N VAL A 212 12.11 -25.16 -2.41
CA VAL A 212 12.60 -24.14 -1.47
C VAL A 212 11.43 -23.37 -0.84
N ALA A 213 10.42 -22.99 -1.64
CA ALA A 213 9.20 -22.35 -1.14
C ALA A 213 8.40 -23.29 -0.21
N GLY A 214 8.32 -24.57 -0.53
CA GLY A 214 7.67 -25.59 0.31
C GLY A 214 8.41 -25.84 1.62
N ALA A 215 9.74 -25.96 1.58
CA ALA A 215 10.56 -26.05 2.78
C ALA A 215 10.40 -24.81 3.68
N TRP A 216 10.37 -23.61 3.09
CA TRP A 216 10.10 -22.37 3.83
C TRP A 216 8.70 -22.33 4.43
N ALA A 217 7.67 -22.79 3.71
CA ALA A 217 6.31 -22.89 4.23
C ALA A 217 6.21 -23.87 5.41
N VAL A 218 6.87 -25.02 5.33
CA VAL A 218 6.97 -25.98 6.45
C VAL A 218 7.68 -25.35 7.64
N VAL A 219 8.87 -24.76 7.45
CA VAL A 219 9.61 -24.06 8.51
C VAL A 219 8.77 -22.96 9.16
N ARG A 220 8.04 -22.16 8.35
CA ARG A 220 7.12 -21.16 8.88
C ARG A 220 6.04 -21.80 9.76
N SER A 221 5.40 -22.87 9.29
CA SER A 221 4.35 -23.57 10.04
C SER A 221 4.86 -24.25 11.32
N THR A 222 6.09 -24.76 11.37
CA THR A 222 6.62 -25.46 12.54
C THR A 222 7.20 -24.51 13.60
N PHE A 223 7.78 -23.37 13.19
CA PHE A 223 8.46 -22.45 14.12
C PHE A 223 7.63 -21.20 14.49
N PHE A 224 6.62 -20.84 13.71
CA PHE A 224 5.80 -19.63 13.93
C PHE A 224 4.31 -19.94 14.17
N SER A 225 3.95 -21.19 14.44
CA SER A 225 2.62 -21.53 14.99
C SER A 225 2.55 -21.16 16.46
N ALA A 226 2.06 -19.95 16.75
CA ALA A 226 1.42 -19.66 18.02
C ALA A 226 0.07 -20.41 18.09
N PRO A 227 -0.41 -20.82 19.29
CA PRO A 227 -1.62 -21.64 19.41
C PRO A 227 -2.88 -20.86 19.01
N GLU A 228 -3.84 -21.54 18.37
CA GLU A 228 -5.16 -20.94 18.07
C GLU A 228 -5.93 -20.63 19.37
N PRO A 229 -6.63 -19.49 19.44
CA PRO A 229 -7.66 -19.28 20.44
C PRO A 229 -8.85 -20.21 20.15
N ILE A 230 -9.17 -21.07 21.11
CA ILE A 230 -10.24 -22.07 21.02
C ILE A 230 -11.60 -21.35 20.86
N THR A 231 -12.11 -21.26 19.64
CA THR A 231 -13.48 -20.79 19.39
C THR A 231 -14.40 -22.00 19.27
N SER A 232 -14.88 -22.48 20.40
CA SER A 232 -15.86 -23.58 20.45
C SER A 232 -16.80 -23.47 21.65
N GLU A 233 -17.71 -22.48 21.62
CA GLU A 233 -19.02 -22.63 22.26
C GLU A 233 -20.05 -21.61 21.71
N HIS A 234 -20.77 -22.02 20.67
CA HIS A 234 -22.09 -21.45 20.32
C HIS A 234 -22.89 -22.50 19.50
N ALA A 235 -23.24 -23.60 20.14
CA ALA A 235 -24.31 -24.51 19.71
C ALA A 235 -24.73 -25.44 20.86
N THR A 236 -26.01 -25.40 21.24
CA THR A 236 -26.69 -26.26 22.25
C THR A 236 -26.19 -26.06 23.70
N LEU A 237 -27.02 -25.73 24.70
CA LEU A 237 -28.50 -25.58 24.80
C LEU A 237 -28.87 -24.26 25.50
#